data_AF-A0A7V7ACG3-F1
#
_entry.id   AF-A0A7V7ACG3-F1
#
_cell.length_a   1.000
_cell.length_b   1.000
_cell.length_c   1.000
_cell.angle_alpha   90.00
_cell.angle_beta   90.00
_cell.angle_gamma   90.00
#
_symmetry.space_group_name_H-M   'P 1'
#
loop_
_entity.id
_entity.type
_entity.pdbx_description
1 polymer ?
#
loop_
_entity_poly.entity_id
_entity_poly.type
_entity_poly.pdbx_seq_one_letter_code
_entity_poly.pdbx_strand_id
1 'polypeptide(L)'
;MNILVTGGAGFIGANLVQYLVNTYPKDQIYNLDALTYAGNLESLIPVEDKPNYHFIHMDITDRPAIFQLFEKENFDIVINVAAESHVDRSISNPDIFIQTNIGGTQVLLDAS
;
A
#
# COMPACT_ATOMS: atom_id res chain seq x y z
N MET A 1 13.63 -7.08 -8.45
CA MET A 1 13.41 -5.85 -7.67
C MET A 1 12.37 -6.12 -6.60
N ASN A 2 12.46 -5.42 -5.48
CA ASN A 2 11.46 -5.39 -4.44
C ASN A 2 10.62 -4.13 -4.62
N ILE A 3 9.35 -4.30 -5.01
CA ILE A 3 8.43 -3.20 -5.34
C ILE A 3 7.36 -3.14 -4.26
N LEU A 4 7.31 -2.02 -3.54
CA LEU A 4 6.25 -1.72 -2.57
C LEU A 4 5.11 -0.99 -3.27
N VAL A 5 3.89 -1.50 -3.13
CA VAL A 5 2.64 -0.82 -3.49
C VAL A 5 1.84 -0.60 -2.22
N THR A 6 1.62 0.65 -1.81
CA THR A 6 0.73 0.96 -0.69
C THR A 6 -0.70 1.16 -1.17
N GLY A 7 -1.70 0.79 -0.38
CA GLY A 7 -3.12 0.92 -0.78
C GLY A 7 -3.55 -0.10 -1.83
N GLY A 8 -2.82 -1.21 -1.94
CA GLY A 8 -3.00 -2.22 -2.99
C GLY A 8 -4.24 -3.09 -2.82
N ALA A 9 -5.01 -2.97 -1.74
CA ALA A 9 -6.34 -3.57 -1.62
C ALA A 9 -7.48 -2.63 -2.04
N GLY A 10 -7.17 -1.37 -2.38
CA GLY A 10 -8.12 -0.42 -2.97
C GLY A 10 -8.35 -0.64 -4.47
N PHE A 11 -9.24 0.15 -5.08
CA PHE A 11 -9.64 -0.04 -6.48
C PHE A 11 -8.47 0.03 -7.49
N ILE A 12 -7.74 1.16 -7.52
CA ILE A 12 -6.59 1.33 -8.42
C ILE A 12 -5.44 0.42 -7.99
N GLY A 13 -5.19 0.34 -6.68
CA GLY A 13 -4.12 -0.46 -6.10
C GLY A 13 -4.21 -1.94 -6.46
N ALA A 14 -5.39 -2.56 -6.34
CA ALA A 14 -5.58 -3.98 -6.65
C ALA A 14 -5.32 -4.30 -8.12
N ASN A 15 -5.78 -3.43 -9.03
CA ASN A 15 -5.49 -3.57 -10.47
C ASN A 15 -3.99 -3.44 -10.75
N LEU A 16 -3.31 -2.47 -10.11
CA LEU A 16 -1.87 -2.28 -10.24
C LEU A 16 -1.09 -3.50 -9.72
N VAL A 17 -1.43 -4.00 -8.53
CA VAL A 17 -0.82 -5.19 -7.94
C VAL A 17 -0.99 -6.40 -8.87
N GLN A 18 -2.22 -6.67 -9.32
CA GLN A 18 -2.48 -7.77 -10.25
C GLN A 18 -1.68 -7.64 -11.55
N TYR A 19 -1.58 -6.43 -12.09
CA TYR A 19 -0.79 -6.15 -13.29
C TYR A 19 0.70 -6.42 -13.06
N LEU A 20 1.28 -5.88 -11.97
CA LEU A 20 2.70 -6.01 -11.66
C LEU A 20 3.08 -7.48 -11.41
N VAL A 21 2.30 -8.19 -10.58
CA VAL A 21 2.55 -9.60 -10.24
C VAL A 21 2.62 -10.48 -11.49
N ASN A 22 1.71 -10.26 -12.45
CA ASN A 22 1.63 -11.07 -13.67
C ASN A 22 2.62 -10.63 -14.75
N THR A 23 2.92 -9.33 -14.86
CA THR A 23 3.82 -8.79 -15.90
C THR A 23 5.29 -9.01 -15.55
N TYR A 24 5.64 -8.96 -14.26
CA TYR A 24 7.01 -9.02 -13.77
C TYR A 24 7.22 -10.19 -12.80
N PRO A 25 7.17 -11.45 -13.27
CA PRO A 25 7.24 -12.64 -12.41
C PRO A 25 8.59 -12.84 -11.70
N LYS A 26 9.61 -12.05 -12.05
CA LYS A 26 10.94 -12.08 -11.39
C LYS A 26 11.05 -11.04 -10.27
N ASP A 27 10.16 -10.07 -10.23
CA ASP A 27 10.14 -9.02 -9.20
C ASP A 27 9.21 -9.43 -8.06
N GLN A 28 9.58 -9.05 -6.84
CA GLN A 28 8.79 -9.29 -5.63
C GLN A 28 7.86 -8.09 -5.41
N ILE A 29 6.56 -8.35 -5.35
CA ILE A 29 5.53 -7.32 -5.20
C ILE A 29 4.99 -7.38 -3.77
N TYR A 30 5.26 -6.33 -3.01
CA TYR A 30 4.80 -6.16 -1.64
C TYR A 30 3.60 -5.21 -1.63
N ASN A 31 2.42 -5.74 -1.34
CA ASN A 31 1.20 -4.97 -1.19
C ASN A 31 0.97 -4.64 0.29
N LEU A 32 1.18 -3.37 0.63
CA LEU A 32 0.91 -2.83 1.96
C LEU A 32 -0.45 -2.14 1.97
N ASP A 33 -1.37 -2.58 2.83
CA ASP A 33 -2.67 -1.93 2.97
C ASP A 33 -3.12 -1.95 4.44
N ALA A 34 -3.82 -0.89 4.87
CA ALA A 34 -4.38 -0.80 6.22
C ALA A 34 -5.73 -1.52 6.36
N LEU A 35 -6.33 -1.95 5.23
CA LEU A 35 -7.66 -2.54 5.13
C LEU A 35 -8.73 -1.64 5.76
N THR A 36 -8.70 -0.36 5.40
CA THR A 36 -9.76 0.58 5.79
C THR A 36 -11.08 0.23 5.07
N TYR A 37 -12.10 1.06 5.21
CA TYR A 37 -13.40 0.85 4.56
C TYR A 37 -13.33 0.64 3.04
N ALA A 38 -12.26 1.10 2.38
CA ALA A 38 -12.07 1.01 0.93
C ALA A 38 -11.22 -0.21 0.50
N GLY A 39 -10.58 -0.91 1.44
CA GLY A 39 -9.76 -2.08 1.15
C GLY A 39 -10.60 -3.35 1.02
N ASN A 40 -10.37 -4.13 -0.04
CA ASN A 40 -11.04 -5.41 -0.25
C ASN A 40 -10.06 -6.48 -0.77
N LEU A 41 -9.75 -7.47 0.08
CA LEU A 41 -8.88 -8.60 -0.25
C LEU A 41 -9.46 -9.52 -1.34
N GLU A 42 -10.78 -9.55 -1.54
CA GLU A 42 -11.37 -10.34 -2.63
C GLU A 42 -10.86 -9.89 -4.01
N SER A 43 -10.47 -8.62 -4.13
CA SER A 43 -9.87 -8.07 -5.35
C SER A 43 -8.47 -8.63 -5.64
N LEU A 44 -7.87 -9.37 -4.70
CA LEU A 44 -6.50 -9.89 -4.78
C LEU A 44 -6.45 -11.43 -4.89
N ILE A 45 -7.58 -12.13 -4.74
CA ILE A 45 -7.71 -13.58 -4.95
C ILE A 45 -7.02 -14.06 -6.24
N PRO A 46 -7.11 -13.37 -7.40
CA PRO A 46 -6.44 -13.83 -8.62
C PRO A 46 -4.91 -13.97 -8.54
N VAL A 47 -4.28 -13.34 -7.55
CA VAL A 47 -2.82 -13.32 -7.38
C VAL A 47 -2.36 -13.73 -5.98
N GLU A 48 -3.26 -14.11 -5.07
CA GLU A 48 -2.94 -14.34 -3.65
C GLU A 48 -1.93 -15.49 -3.44
N ASP A 49 -1.98 -16.54 -4.26
CA ASP A 49 -1.09 -17.70 -4.19
C ASP A 49 0.17 -17.55 -5.07
N LYS A 50 0.41 -16.37 -5.67
CA LYS A 50 1.58 -16.18 -6.54
C LYS A 50 2.85 -16.09 -5.68
N PRO A 51 3.94 -16.80 -6.05
CA PRO A 51 5.14 -16.86 -5.22
C PRO A 51 5.89 -15.52 -5.11
N ASN A 52 5.59 -14.56 -5.97
CA ASN A 52 6.17 -13.23 -5.99
C ASN A 52 5.23 -12.14 -5.44
N TYR A 53 4.11 -12.54 -4.82
CA TYR A 53 3.16 -11.64 -4.19
C TYR A 53 3.24 -11.77 -2.66
N HIS A 54 3.33 -10.63 -1.97
CA HIS A 54 3.41 -10.56 -0.51
C HIS A 54 2.39 -9.54 -0.01
N PHE A 55 1.49 -9.93 0.88
CA PHE A 55 0.57 -9.00 1.53
C PHE A 55 1.08 -8.59 2.91
N ILE A 56 1.02 -7.29 3.20
CA ILE A 56 1.43 -6.67 4.47
C ILE A 56 0.25 -5.85 5.00
N HIS A 57 -0.36 -6.30 6.10
CA HIS A 57 -1.38 -5.50 6.78
C HIS A 57 -0.70 -4.48 7.70
N MET A 58 -0.67 -3.20 7.28
CA MET A 58 0.00 -2.13 8.01
C MET A 58 -0.57 -0.76 7.60
N ASP A 59 -0.55 0.20 8.53
CA ASP A 59 -0.88 1.59 8.25
C ASP A 59 0.37 2.39 7.91
N ILE A 60 0.34 3.17 6.82
CA ILE A 60 1.47 4.02 6.40
C ILE A 60 1.78 5.14 7.40
N THR A 61 0.90 5.41 8.36
CA THR A 61 1.12 6.38 9.44
C THR A 61 1.90 5.79 10.62
N ASP A 62 2.03 4.46 10.72
CA ASP A 62 2.83 3.79 11.76
C ASP A 62 4.33 3.91 11.46
N ARG A 63 4.90 5.06 11.84
CA ARG A 63 6.30 5.38 11.57
C ARG A 63 7.28 4.30 12.04
N PRO A 64 7.25 3.82 13.29
CA PRO A 64 8.15 2.74 13.72
C PRO A 64 8.03 1.48 12.85
N ALA A 65 6.82 1.05 12.51
CA ALA A 65 6.61 -0.15 11.72
C ALA A 65 7.08 0.01 10.27
N ILE A 66 6.81 1.18 9.65
CA ILE A 66 7.27 1.49 8.30
C ILE A 66 8.80 1.54 8.22
N PHE A 67 9.47 2.15 9.19
CA PHE A 67 10.94 2.20 9.23
C PHE A 67 11.54 0.79 9.33
N GLN A 68 11.00 -0.05 10.21
CA GLN A 68 11.44 -1.44 10.33
C GLN A 68 11.20 -2.24 9.04
N LEU A 69 10.09 -1.99 8.35
CA LEU A 69 9.78 -2.64 7.09
C LEU A 69 10.78 -2.26 6.00
N PHE A 70 11.10 -0.97 5.86
CA PHE A 70 12.05 -0.48 4.86
C PHE A 70 13.46 -1.00 5.11
N GLU A 71 13.92 -1.04 6.37
CA GLU A 71 15.19 -1.64 6.75
C GLU A 71 15.25 -3.14 6.41
N LYS A 72 14.15 -3.86 6.61
CA LYS A 72 14.08 -5.32 6.41
C LYS A 72 14.05 -5.71 4.93
N GLU A 73 13.19 -5.07 4.14
CA GLU A 73 12.87 -5.54 2.78
C GLU A 73 13.68 -4.83 1.69
N ASN A 74 14.31 -3.67 1.96
CA ASN A 74 15.14 -2.92 1.00
C ASN A 74 14.43 -2.73 -0.36
N PHE A 75 13.41 -1.87 -0.39
CA PHE A 75 12.62 -1.65 -1.61
C PHE A 75 13.39 -0.86 -2.67
N ASP A 76 13.36 -1.33 -3.91
CA ASP A 76 13.93 -0.61 -5.07
C ASP A 76 12.96 0.46 -5.59
N ILE A 77 11.66 0.21 -5.45
CA ILE A 77 10.58 1.07 -5.97
C ILE A 77 9.46 1.14 -4.95
N VAL A 78 8.97 2.36 -4.69
CA VAL A 78 7.78 2.61 -3.88
C VAL A 78 6.71 3.29 -4.74
N ILE A 79 5.53 2.68 -4.84
CA ILE A 79 4.36 3.24 -5.51
C ILE A 79 3.29 3.49 -4.46
N ASN A 80 3.11 4.76 -4.08
CA ASN A 80 2.16 5.15 -3.04
C ASN A 80 0.78 5.44 -3.64
N VAL A 81 -0.20 4.55 -3.43
CA VAL A 81 -1.62 4.80 -3.74
C VAL A 81 -2.54 4.67 -2.52
N ALA A 82 -1.98 4.49 -1.32
CA ALA A 82 -2.72 4.56 -0.06
C ALA A 82 -3.17 6.01 0.24
N ALA A 83 -4.48 6.21 0.34
CA ALA A 83 -5.07 7.50 0.72
C ALA A 83 -6.53 7.33 1.15
N GLU A 84 -7.01 8.26 1.97
CA GLU A 84 -8.43 8.56 2.06
C GLU A 84 -8.82 9.40 0.84
N SER A 85 -9.81 8.96 0.07
CA SER A 85 -10.11 9.51 -1.27
C SER A 85 -11.53 10.04 -1.44
N HIS A 86 -12.45 9.72 -0.54
CA HIS A 86 -13.87 10.04 -0.72
C HIS A 86 -14.20 11.48 -0.27
N VAL A 87 -14.62 12.33 -1.21
CA VAL A 87 -14.85 13.77 -0.96
C VAL A 87 -15.85 14.04 0.18
N ASP A 88 -17.00 13.36 0.22
CA ASP A 88 -17.98 13.61 1.30
C ASP A 88 -17.42 13.27 2.70
N ARG A 89 -16.49 12.30 2.78
CA ARG A 89 -15.83 11.95 4.03
C ARG A 89 -14.81 12.99 4.44
N SER A 90 -14.15 13.67 3.49
CA SER A 90 -13.21 14.73 3.83
C SER A 90 -13.90 15.97 4.40
N ILE A 91 -15.16 16.20 4.02
CA ILE A 91 -15.98 17.28 4.60
C ILE A 91 -16.40 16.95 6.04
N SER A 92 -16.80 15.70 6.29
CA SER A 92 -17.36 15.27 7.59
C SER A 92 -16.30 14.88 8.62
N ASN A 93 -15.15 14.37 8.18
CA ASN A 93 -14.03 13.99 9.03
C ASN A 93 -12.68 14.30 8.32
N PRO A 94 -12.25 15.58 8.26
CA PRO A 94 -11.03 15.96 7.56
C PRO A 94 -9.75 15.43 8.21
N ASP A 95 -9.75 15.15 9.52
CA ASP A 95 -8.55 14.78 10.26
C ASP A 95 -7.91 13.49 9.72
N ILE A 96 -8.72 12.48 9.35
CA ILE A 96 -8.21 11.22 8.79
C ILE A 96 -7.54 11.43 7.43
N PHE A 97 -7.98 12.42 6.64
CA PHE A 97 -7.35 12.76 5.35
C PHE A 97 -5.98 13.40 5.57
N ILE A 98 -5.85 14.28 6.56
CA ILE A 98 -4.57 14.90 6.90
C ILE A 98 -3.60 13.82 7.42
N GLN A 99 -4.07 12.95 8.32
CA GLN A 99 -3.26 11.88 8.89
C GLN A 99 -2.74 10.94 7.81
N THR A 100 -3.62 10.35 6.99
CA THR A 100 -3.21 9.38 5.98
C THR A 100 -2.49 10.04 4.80
N ASN A 101 -3.09 11.06 4.18
CA ASN A 101 -2.62 11.56 2.90
C ASN A 101 -1.37 12.43 3.03
N ILE A 102 -1.24 13.18 4.14
CA ILE A 102 -0.09 14.04 4.41
C ILE A 102 0.88 13.34 5.36
N GLY A 103 0.42 12.97 6.55
CA GLY A 103 1.26 12.34 7.57
C GLY A 103 1.84 11.00 7.11
N GLY A 104 1.00 10.13 6.54
CA GLY A 104 1.45 8.84 5.99
C GLY A 104 2.42 9.00 4.83
N THR A 105 2.16 9.94 3.91
CA THR A 105 3.12 10.26 2.82
C THR A 105 4.45 10.74 3.38
N GLN A 106 4.44 11.60 4.40
CA GLN A 106 5.68 12.05 5.06
C GLN A 106 6.45 10.88 5.69
N VAL A 107 5.76 9.95 6.36
CA VAL A 107 6.40 8.77 6.95
C VAL A 107 7.10 7.92 5.88
N LEU A 108 6.45 7.68 4.75
CA LEU A 108 7.05 6.95 3.63
C LEU A 108 8.28 7.67 3.07
N LEU A 109 8.20 8.99 2.88
CA LEU A 109 9.32 9.80 2.39
C LEU A 109 10.52 9.78 3.35
N ASP A 110 10.28 9.80 4.66
CA ASP A 110 11.34 9.78 5.66
C ASP A 110 12.01 8.40 5.78
N ALA A 111 11.29 7.32 5.43
CA ALA A 111 11.80 5.95 5.46
C ALA A 111 12.53 5.52 4.17
N SER A 112 12.31 6.25 3.06
CA SER A 112 12.82 5.92 1.72
C SER A 112 14.28 6.33 1.50
#